data_AF-A0A0F9EK79-F1
#
_entry.id   AF-A0A0F9EK79-F1
#
_cell.length_a   1.000
_cell.length_b   1.000
_cell.length_c   1.000
_cell.angle_alpha   90.00
_cell.angle_beta   90.00
_cell.angle_gamma   90.00
#
_symmetry.space_group_name_H-M   'P 1'
#
loop_
_entity.id
_entity.type
_entity.pdbx_description
1 polymer ?
#
loop_
_entity_poly.entity_id
_entity_poly.type
_entity_poly.pdbx_seq_one_letter_code
_entity_poly.pdbx_strand_id
1 'polypeptide(L)'
;MSTTEVEDVIASHEEISHASVYGVKIPGTEGRAGMTSIKAAVTHEEFNFNKLQEILKEHLPLYAIPKFIRFLSELPTTIHS
;
A
#
# COMPACT_ATOMS: atom_id res chain seq x y z
N MET A 1 -16.03 -5.79 3.46
CA MET A 1 -14.98 -4.80 3.68
C MET A 1 -14.82 -3.96 2.43
N SER A 2 -14.83 -2.64 2.58
CA SER A 2 -14.66 -1.67 1.49
C SER A 2 -13.18 -1.41 1.20
N THR A 3 -12.87 -0.91 0.00
CA THR A 3 -11.53 -0.38 -0.31
C THR A 3 -11.15 0.75 0.65
N THR A 4 -12.10 1.59 1.05
CA THR A 4 -11.89 2.70 2.00
C THR A 4 -11.44 2.22 3.38
N GLU A 5 -12.06 1.16 3.91
CA GLU A 5 -11.65 0.60 5.22
C GLU A 5 -10.21 0.06 5.16
N VAL A 6 -9.82 -0.55 4.04
CA VAL A 6 -8.44 -1.01 3.83
C VAL A 6 -7.48 0.17 3.71
N GLU A 7 -7.88 1.23 2.99
CA GLU A 7 -7.11 2.47 2.86
C GLU A 7 -6.88 3.13 4.22
N ASP A 8 -7.91 3.21 5.06
CA ASP A 8 -7.84 3.81 6.41
C ASP A 8 -6.87 3.02 7.31
N VAL A 9 -6.92 1.68 7.27
CA VAL A 9 -5.97 0.86 8.03
C VAL A 9 -4.54 1.06 7.55
N ILE A 10 -4.31 1.13 6.23
CA ILE A 10 -2.97 1.40 5.68
C ILE A 10 -2.49 2.80 6.06
N ALA A 11 -3.35 3.81 5.95
CA ALA A 11 -3.04 5.19 6.27
C ALA A 11 -2.81 5.43 7.77
N SER A 12 -3.20 4.49 8.64
CA SER A 12 -2.87 4.55 10.08
C SER A 12 -1.39 4.28 10.39
N HIS A 13 -0.63 3.77 9.43
CA HIS A 13 0.81 3.58 9.57
C HIS A 13 1.54 4.93 9.56
N GLU A 14 2.31 5.22 10.61
CA GLU A 14 2.94 6.54 10.82
C GLU A 14 3.86 6.99 9.68
N GLU A 15 4.54 6.05 9.02
CA GLU A 15 5.43 6.35 7.89
C GLU A 15 4.69 6.59 6.56
N ILE A 16 3.37 6.36 6.48
CA ILE A 16 2.58 6.50 5.24
C ILE A 16 1.90 7.88 5.21
N SER A 17 2.20 8.65 4.17
CA SER A 17 1.57 9.96 3.91
C SER A 17 0.32 9.86 3.02
N HIS A 18 0.27 8.84 2.17
CA HIS A 18 -0.87 8.61 1.28
C HIS A 18 -0.98 7.13 0.91
N ALA A 19 -2.21 6.62 0.82
CA ALA A 19 -2.50 5.26 0.38
C ALA A 19 -3.74 5.25 -0.52
N SER A 20 -3.72 4.40 -1.54
CA SER A 20 -4.92 4.10 -2.34
C SER A 20 -5.00 2.61 -2.67
N VAL A 21 -6.19 2.03 -2.51
CA VAL A 21 -6.48 0.60 -2.69
C VAL A 21 -7.41 0.40 -3.88
N TYR A 22 -7.05 -0.51 -4.77
CA TYR A 22 -7.85 -0.83 -5.94
C TYR A 22 -7.61 -2.27 -6.42
N GLY A 23 -8.61 -2.85 -7.08
CA GLY A 23 -8.47 -4.19 -7.66
C GLY A 23 -7.77 -4.15 -9.01
N VAL A 24 -6.69 -4.92 -9.19
CA VAL A 24 -6.01 -5.09 -10.48
C VAL A 24 -6.37 -6.43 -11.12
N LYS A 25 -6.47 -6.46 -12.45
CA LYS A 25 -6.64 -7.71 -13.21
C LYS A 25 -5.33 -8.49 -13.19
N ILE A 26 -5.41 -9.79 -12.96
CA ILE A 26 -4.23 -10.66 -13.02
C ILE A 26 -4.15 -11.32 -14.40
N PRO A 27 -3.10 -11.05 -15.19
CA PRO A 27 -2.94 -11.65 -16.52
C PRO A 27 -3.01 -13.18 -16.44
N GLY A 28 -3.75 -13.79 -17.37
CA GLY A 28 -3.91 -15.24 -17.42
C GLY A 28 -4.95 -15.81 -16.44
N THR A 29 -5.75 -14.98 -15.77
CA THR A 29 -6.85 -15.42 -14.90
C THR A 29 -8.10 -14.56 -15.12
N GLU A 30 -9.28 -15.06 -14.75
CA GLU A 30 -10.49 -14.23 -14.64
C GLU A 30 -10.55 -13.41 -13.33
N GLY A 31 -9.55 -13.57 -12.46
CA GLY A 31 -9.52 -12.98 -11.12
C GLY A 31 -9.00 -11.54 -11.06
N ARG A 32 -9.33 -10.87 -9.96
CA ARG A 32 -8.72 -9.60 -9.54
C ARG A 32 -8.01 -9.79 -8.21
N ALA A 33 -6.88 -9.14 -8.04
CA ALA A 33 -6.20 -9.07 -6.74
C ALA A 33 -6.27 -7.65 -6.18
N GLY A 34 -6.29 -7.53 -4.86
CA GLY A 34 -6.11 -6.24 -4.18
C GLY A 34 -4.69 -5.73 -4.40
N MET A 35 -4.58 -4.50 -4.89
CA MET A 35 -3.35 -3.72 -5.01
C MET A 35 -3.49 -2.46 -4.15
N THR A 36 -2.40 -2.08 -3.52
CA THR A 36 -2.27 -0.80 -2.82
C THR A 36 -1.12 -0.01 -3.43
N SER A 37 -1.31 1.28 -3.67
CA SER A 37 -0.20 2.22 -3.83
C SER A 37 0.01 2.99 -2.54
N ILE A 38 1.26 3.09 -2.07
CA ILE A 38 1.63 3.88 -0.88
C ILE A 38 2.67 4.93 -1.24
N LYS A 39 2.54 6.11 -0.64
CA LYS A 39 3.59 7.12 -0.56
C LYS A 39 4.03 7.22 0.89
N ALA A 40 5.29 6.90 1.17
CA ALA A 40 5.86 7.00 2.51
C ALA A 40 6.66 8.30 2.67
N ALA A 41 6.84 8.72 3.92
CA ALA A 41 7.73 9.82 4.30
C ALA A 41 9.22 9.41 4.34
N VAL A 42 9.48 8.10 4.31
CA VAL A 42 10.82 7.49 4.35
C VAL A 42 11.13 6.80 3.03
N THR A 43 12.40 6.44 2.83
CA THR A 43 12.81 5.67 1.65
C THR A 43 12.24 4.26 1.67
N HIS A 44 12.27 3.57 0.53
CA HIS A 44 11.80 2.19 0.44
C HIS A 44 12.61 1.25 1.35
N GLU A 45 13.91 1.52 1.46
CA GLU A 45 14.87 0.75 2.26
C GLU A 45 14.65 0.93 3.77
N GLU A 46 14.17 2.10 4.20
CA GLU A 46 13.89 2.42 5.59
C GLU A 46 12.49 2.00 6.04
N PHE A 47 11.56 1.85 5.10
CA PHE A 47 10.16 1.57 5.40
C PHE A 47 9.94 0.23 6.12
N ASN A 48 9.22 0.25 7.24
CA ASN A 48 9.01 -0.94 8.05
C ASN A 48 7.82 -1.80 7.53
N PHE A 49 8.09 -2.62 6.52
CA PHE A 49 7.08 -3.53 5.96
C PHE A 49 6.52 -4.55 6.97
N ASN A 50 7.29 -4.94 7.99
CA ASN A 50 6.82 -5.85 9.02
C ASN A 50 5.74 -5.18 9.86
N LYS A 51 5.94 -3.92 10.25
CA LYS A 51 4.96 -3.15 11.02
C LYS A 51 3.67 -2.94 10.25
N LEU A 52 3.76 -2.61 8.95
CA LEU A 52 2.61 -2.54 8.08
C LEU A 52 1.86 -3.88 8.02
N GLN A 53 2.58 -5.00 7.87
CA GLN A 53 1.96 -6.31 7.83
C GLN A 53 1.24 -6.67 9.15
N GLU A 54 1.81 -6.32 10.30
CA GLU A 54 1.19 -6.51 11.62
C GLU A 54 -0.14 -5.75 11.72
N ILE A 55 -0.13 -4.45 11.41
CA ILE A 55 -1.34 -3.61 11.45
C ILE A 55 -2.43 -4.18 10.54
N LEU A 56 -2.06 -4.61 9.33
CA LEU A 56 -3.00 -5.21 8.37
C LEU A 56 -3.59 -6.53 8.88
N LYS A 57 -2.79 -7.41 9.50
CA LYS A 57 -3.27 -8.68 10.05
C LYS A 57 -4.13 -8.51 11.30
N GLU A 58 -3.87 -7.47 12.09
CA GLU A 58 -4.63 -7.16 13.29
C GLU A 58 -6.02 -6.61 12.95
N HIS A 59 -6.11 -5.75 11.94
CA HIS A 59 -7.34 -5.01 11.63
C HIS A 59 -8.15 -5.60 10.45
N LEU A 60 -7.54 -6.43 9.59
CA LEU A 60 -8.18 -6.95 8.39
C LEU A 60 -8.19 -8.50 8.38
N PRO A 61 -9.31 -9.16 8.01
CA PRO A 61 -9.29 -10.54 7.56
C PRO A 61 -8.28 -10.79 6.42
N LEU A 62 -7.66 -11.97 6.44
CA LEU A 62 -6.60 -12.38 5.50
C LEU A 62 -6.95 -12.25 4.00
N TYR A 63 -8.24 -12.38 3.66
CA TYR A 63 -8.71 -12.26 2.28
C TYR A 63 -8.75 -10.81 1.78
N ALA A 64 -8.81 -9.84 2.69
CA ALA A 64 -8.92 -8.43 2.34
C ALA A 64 -7.56 -7.71 2.34
N ILE A 65 -6.52 -8.33 2.89
CA ILE A 65 -5.16 -7.82 2.83
C ILE A 65 -4.70 -7.77 1.36
N PRO A 66 -4.34 -6.58 0.83
CA PRO A 66 -3.80 -6.43 -0.52
C PRO A 66 -2.61 -7.35 -0.74
N LYS A 67 -2.57 -8.00 -1.90
CA LYS A 67 -1.50 -8.95 -2.24
C LYS A 67 -0.30 -8.28 -2.89
N PHE A 68 -0.50 -7.06 -3.39
CA PHE A 68 0.53 -6.27 -4.04
C PHE A 68 0.56 -4.88 -3.44
N ILE A 69 1.79 -4.38 -3.21
CA ILE A 69 2.05 -3.02 -2.75
C ILE A 69 2.97 -2.36 -3.77
N ARG A 70 2.57 -1.20 -4.27
CA ARG A 70 3.39 -0.31 -5.08
C ARG A 70 3.88 0.84 -4.22
N PHE A 71 5.18 0.86 -3.96
CA PHE A 71 5.82 1.99 -3.30
C PHE A 71 6.04 3.11 -4.33
N LEU A 72 5.47 4.28 -4.09
CA LEU A 72 5.64 5.44 -4.94
C LEU A 72 6.89 6.20 -4.50
N SER A 73 7.93 6.18 -5.34
CA SER A 73 9.09 7.04 -5.15
C SER A 73 8.68 8.51 -5.33
N GLU A 74 9.16 9.40 -4.46
CA GLU A 74 9.28 10.78 -4.90
C GLU A 74 10.30 10.78 -6.04
N LEU A 75 9.86 11.20 -7.23
CA LEU A 75 10.80 11.53 -8.30
C LEU A 75 11.82 12.51 -7.69
N PRO A 76 13.13 12.31 -7.89
CA PRO A 76 14.08 13.35 -7.53
C PRO A 76 13.61 14.60 -8.27
N THR A 77 13.27 15.65 -7.52
CA THR A 77 13.01 16.96 -8.09
C THR A 77 14.29 17.38 -8.79
N THR A 78 14.35 17.20 -10.10
CA THR A 78 15.43 17.77 -10.91
C THR A 78 15.28 19.28 -10.82
N ILE A 79 15.94 19.88 -9.83
CA ILE A 79 16.28 21.30 -9.81
C ILE A 79 17.24 21.51 -10.99
N HIS A 80 16.71 22.01 -12.10
CA HIS A 80 17.55 22.64 -13.10
C HIS A 80 18.06 23.96 -12.51
N SER A 81 19.38 23.98 -12.25
CA SER A 81 20.19 25.15 -11.94
C SER A 81 20.14 26.21 -13.04
#